data_AF-A0AAQ4ECH2-F1
#
_entry.id   AF-A0AAQ4ECH2-F1
#
_cell.length_a   1.000
_cell.length_b   1.000
_cell.length_c   1.000
_cell.angle_alpha   90.00
_cell.angle_beta   90.00
_cell.angle_gamma   90.00
#
_symmetry.space_group_name_H-M   'P 1'
#
loop_
_entity.id
_entity.type
_entity.pdbx_description
1 polymer ?
#
loop_
_entity_poly.entity_id
_entity_poly.type
_entity_poly.pdbx_seq_one_letter_code
_entity_poly.pdbx_strand_id
1 'polypeptide(L)'
;MIALALRLPVLITQPIPLLKSGQDHTLSMSQLQAGCLLANAFFCTFPRRNTLKSNSEYCNYPDINFNRLFSGPYNEARKMEKLKCIINYFRRITQQGFNSILFCCIEPSGMLTFHRRCLAQPFEWARAKSELSNVFVSASGFIEREGHGMLQVDFANKFVGGGVLGGGCVQEEIRFMMCPELIVSRLFTEVLGSREVLVITGAEQFNSTSGYADKFLWKCDFKDQIPRDSWGRKCTEVVAMDALCFATPGEQYRPVSIRRELNKAYCGFMCPELPRTQRSAIATGNWGCGAFRGDPQLKAIIQVMAASAAGRDLVYFTFGDWQLCQSLQSMLHFLRSRGITVGGLYKLLVEYDSDQMLPAGKPKGQLFEYLYSTCSS
;
A
#
# COMPACT_ATOMS: atom_id res chain seq x y z
N MET A 1 18.00 12.82 18.31
CA MET A 1 16.57 12.47 18.48
C MET A 1 15.86 13.36 19.49
N ILE A 2 16.26 13.38 20.78
CA ILE A 2 15.58 14.21 21.82
C ILE A 2 15.50 15.68 21.42
N ALA A 3 16.61 16.29 20.99
CA ALA A 3 16.62 17.68 20.53
C ALA A 3 15.65 17.94 19.36
N LEU A 4 15.47 16.98 18.45
CA LEU A 4 14.50 17.08 17.36
C LEU A 4 13.05 16.97 17.90
N ALA A 5 12.78 16.07 18.84
CA ALA A 5 11.47 15.92 19.46
C ALA A 5 11.04 17.19 20.20
N LEU A 6 11.95 17.82 20.95
CA LEU A 6 11.69 19.05 21.70
C LEU A 6 11.46 20.30 20.81
N ARG A 7 11.83 20.23 19.52
CA ARG A 7 11.53 21.29 18.55
C ARG A 7 10.08 21.25 18.04
N LEU A 8 9.24 20.33 18.52
CA LEU A 8 7.84 20.20 18.09
C LEU A 8 7.06 21.53 18.06
N PRO A 9 7.10 22.39 19.10
CA PRO A 9 6.34 23.65 19.08
C PRO A 9 6.86 24.67 18.05
N VAL A 10 8.11 24.52 17.61
CA VAL A 10 8.75 25.42 16.63
C VAL A 10 8.56 24.91 15.21
N LEU A 11 8.55 23.58 15.01
CA LEU A 11 8.42 22.95 13.70
C LEU A 11 6.96 22.71 13.29
N ILE A 12 6.08 22.44 14.26
CA ILE A 12 4.65 22.18 14.04
C ILE A 12 3.88 23.39 14.59
N THR A 13 3.85 24.46 13.79
CA THR A 13 3.21 25.74 14.16
C THR A 13 1.73 25.80 13.80
N GLN A 14 1.24 24.83 13.02
CA GLN A 14 -0.17 24.70 12.65
C GLN A 14 -0.72 23.37 13.18
N PRO A 15 -1.99 23.34 13.63
CA PRO A 15 -2.66 22.09 13.97
C PRO A 15 -2.68 21.13 12.79
N ILE A 16 -2.37 19.85 13.04
CA ILE A 16 -2.42 18.81 12.02
C ILE A 16 -3.87 18.29 11.94
N PRO A 17 -4.60 18.47 10.82
CA PRO A 17 -5.94 17.95 10.68
C PRO A 17 -5.92 16.41 10.65
N LEU A 18 -6.97 15.81 11.20
CA LEU A 18 -7.20 14.37 11.07
C LEU A 18 -7.82 14.08 9.70
N LEU A 19 -7.28 13.10 8.99
CA LEU A 19 -7.84 12.54 7.76
C LEU A 19 -8.95 11.55 8.14
N LYS A 20 -10.13 12.10 8.43
CA LYS A 20 -11.30 11.36 8.93
C LYS A 20 -12.00 10.55 7.85
N SER A 21 -12.70 9.51 8.29
CA SER A 21 -13.55 8.68 7.45
C SER A 21 -14.60 9.49 6.69
N GLY A 22 -14.80 9.15 5.42
CA GLY A 22 -15.72 9.79 4.49
C GLY A 22 -15.18 11.07 3.84
N GLN A 23 -14.00 11.56 4.23
CA GLN A 23 -13.44 12.81 3.72
C GLN A 23 -12.43 12.56 2.61
N ASP A 24 -12.51 13.39 1.55
CA ASP A 24 -11.43 13.55 0.58
C ASP A 24 -10.59 14.77 1.01
N HIS A 25 -9.38 14.51 1.51
CA HIS A 25 -8.55 15.56 2.09
C HIS A 25 -7.06 15.28 1.95
N THR A 26 -6.30 16.36 1.75
CA THR A 26 -4.86 16.32 1.53
C THR A 26 -4.13 17.08 2.63
N LEU A 27 -3.08 16.47 3.16
CA LEU A 27 -2.18 17.05 4.14
C LEU A 27 -0.75 16.99 3.60
N SER A 28 -0.08 18.13 3.52
CA SER A 28 1.34 18.20 3.15
C SER A 28 2.17 18.72 4.33
N MET A 29 3.36 18.12 4.52
CA MET A 29 4.31 18.52 5.56
C MET A 29 5.74 18.27 5.10
N SER A 30 6.71 18.95 5.69
CA SER A 30 8.12 18.67 5.39
C SER A 30 8.58 17.34 5.99
N GLN A 31 9.62 16.75 5.41
CA GLN A 31 10.30 15.58 5.96
C GLN A 31 10.85 15.88 7.38
N LEU A 32 11.28 17.11 7.64
CA LEU A 32 11.71 17.55 8.98
C LEU A 32 10.56 17.54 9.99
N GLN A 33 9.37 18.00 9.60
CA GLN A 33 8.17 17.94 10.43
C GLN A 33 7.78 16.49 10.73
N ALA A 34 7.75 15.62 9.71
CA ALA A 34 7.50 14.20 9.90
C ALA A 34 8.53 13.55 10.83
N GLY A 35 9.83 13.86 10.66
CA GLY A 35 10.90 13.39 11.54
C GLY A 35 10.74 13.85 12.99
N CYS A 36 10.29 15.08 13.21
CA CYS A 36 9.97 15.60 14.54
C CYS A 36 8.80 14.86 15.21
N LEU A 37 7.73 14.62 14.45
CA LEU A 37 6.57 13.83 14.92
C LEU A 37 6.97 12.39 15.23
N LEU A 38 7.77 11.76 14.37
CA LEU A 38 8.26 10.40 14.59
C LEU A 38 9.22 10.33 15.79
N ALA A 39 10.03 11.36 16.04
CA ALA A 39 10.86 11.41 17.25
C ALA A 39 9.99 11.45 18.52
N ASN A 40 8.89 12.21 18.50
CA ASN A 40 7.90 12.21 19.58
C ASN A 40 7.18 10.86 19.74
N ALA A 41 6.85 10.19 18.63
CA ALA A 41 6.28 8.85 18.60
C ALA A 41 7.23 7.80 19.20
N PHE A 42 8.53 7.89 18.86
CA PHE A 42 9.57 7.03 19.39
C PHE A 42 9.66 7.11 20.92
N PHE A 43 9.63 8.33 21.47
CA PHE A 43 9.60 8.58 22.92
C PHE A 43 8.20 8.44 23.55
N CYS A 44 7.21 7.97 22.79
CA CYS A 44 5.85 7.66 23.26
C CYS A 44 5.11 8.86 23.88
N THR A 45 5.31 10.06 23.34
CA THR A 45 4.82 11.32 23.93
C THR A 45 3.42 11.73 23.46
N PHE A 46 2.83 11.06 22.45
CA PHE A 46 1.49 11.40 21.99
C PHE A 46 0.43 11.01 23.04
N PRO A 47 -0.29 11.97 23.64
CA PRO A 47 -1.29 11.71 24.66
C PRO A 47 -2.53 11.05 24.05
N ARG A 48 -3.34 10.35 24.86
CA ARG A 48 -4.58 9.65 24.44
C ARG A 48 -4.39 8.51 23.42
N ARG A 49 -3.16 8.16 23.05
CA ARG A 49 -2.84 7.14 22.03
C ARG A 49 -2.34 5.79 22.58
N ASN A 50 -2.53 5.53 23.87
CA ASN A 50 -1.97 4.35 24.55
C ASN A 50 -3.02 3.38 25.12
N THR A 51 -4.30 3.77 25.13
CA THR A 51 -5.37 2.92 25.69
C THR A 51 -5.94 2.00 24.61
N LEU A 52 -6.21 0.75 24.97
CA LEU A 52 -6.85 -0.24 24.09
C LEU A 52 -8.38 -0.29 24.28
N LYS A 53 -8.95 0.65 25.06
CA LYS A 53 -10.39 0.71 25.28
C LYS A 53 -11.10 1.08 23.98
N SER A 54 -12.13 0.31 23.63
CA SER A 54 -12.92 0.50 22.40
C SER A 54 -13.68 1.82 22.35
N ASN A 55 -13.96 2.43 23.49
CA ASN A 55 -14.63 3.74 23.61
C ASN A 55 -13.66 4.92 23.77
N SER A 56 -12.37 4.72 23.50
CA SER A 56 -11.38 5.81 23.54
C SER A 56 -11.49 6.72 22.31
N GLU A 57 -11.07 7.97 22.47
CA GLU A 57 -11.13 9.02 21.45
C GLU A 57 -10.48 8.61 20.11
N TYR A 58 -9.40 7.82 20.16
CA TYR A 58 -8.63 7.39 18.98
C TYR A 58 -8.74 5.89 18.69
N CYS A 59 -9.82 5.22 19.12
CA CYS A 59 -9.99 3.77 18.91
C CYS A 59 -10.04 3.35 17.43
N ASN A 60 -10.39 4.29 16.54
CA ASN A 60 -10.45 4.17 15.09
C ASN A 60 -9.17 4.66 14.38
N TYR A 61 -8.09 4.97 15.11
CA TYR A 61 -6.79 5.32 14.55
C TYR A 61 -5.74 4.23 14.86
N PRO A 62 -4.74 4.03 14.00
CA PRO A 62 -3.65 3.09 14.30
C PRO A 62 -2.81 3.55 15.51
N ASP A 63 -2.09 2.62 16.14
CA ASP A 63 -1.08 2.97 17.16
C ASP A 63 0.01 3.88 16.56
N ILE A 64 0.39 4.97 17.23
CA ILE A 64 1.50 5.84 16.78
C ILE A 64 2.73 5.74 17.69
N ASN A 65 2.55 5.54 19.00
CA ASN A 65 3.66 5.42 19.94
C ASN A 65 4.39 4.07 19.79
N PHE A 66 5.72 4.07 19.95
CA PHE A 66 6.57 2.95 19.58
C PHE A 66 6.71 1.88 20.68
N ASN A 67 5.98 2.00 21.79
CA ASN A 67 6.09 1.12 22.95
C ASN A 67 5.98 -0.38 22.61
N ARG A 68 5.14 -0.75 21.63
CA ARG A 68 4.98 -2.15 21.19
C ARG A 68 6.17 -2.70 20.41
N LEU A 69 7.00 -1.83 19.82
CA LEU A 69 8.22 -2.19 19.11
C LEU A 69 9.32 -2.57 20.12
N PHE A 70 9.29 -1.95 21.31
CA PHE A 70 10.25 -2.18 22.40
C PHE A 70 9.86 -3.37 23.29
N SER A 71 8.60 -3.78 23.27
CA SER A 71 8.08 -4.88 24.10
C SER A 71 8.06 -6.23 23.37
N GLY A 72 8.10 -7.33 24.11
CA GLY A 72 7.90 -8.69 23.59
C GLY A 72 9.02 -9.64 24.03
N PRO A 73 8.96 -10.91 23.59
CA PRO A 73 10.02 -11.88 23.84
C PRO A 73 11.37 -11.42 23.29
N TYR A 74 12.44 -11.69 24.03
CA TYR A 74 13.81 -11.30 23.66
C TYR A 74 14.29 -11.89 22.31
N ASN A 75 13.65 -12.97 21.86
CA ASN A 75 14.00 -13.70 20.64
C ASN A 75 13.21 -13.25 19.40
N GLU A 76 12.43 -12.17 19.45
CA GLU A 76 11.78 -11.58 18.27
C GLU A 76 12.80 -10.83 17.37
N ALA A 77 13.64 -11.58 16.65
CA ALA A 77 14.71 -11.04 15.79
C ALA A 77 14.22 -9.93 14.83
N ARG A 78 13.04 -10.08 14.23
CA ARG A 78 12.44 -9.07 13.33
C ARG A 78 12.28 -7.69 13.98
N LYS A 79 11.96 -7.60 15.28
CA LYS A 79 11.82 -6.29 15.96
C LYS A 79 13.18 -5.60 16.11
N MET A 80 14.25 -6.37 16.29
CA MET A 80 15.60 -5.83 16.30
C MET A 80 16.01 -5.27 14.94
N GLU A 81 15.67 -5.98 13.87
CA GLU A 81 15.94 -5.52 12.50
C GLU A 81 15.11 -4.27 12.15
N LYS A 82 13.85 -4.20 12.61
CA LYS A 82 13.04 -2.96 12.52
C LYS A 82 13.67 -1.81 13.28
N LEU A 83 14.17 -2.05 14.51
CA LEU A 83 14.85 -1.01 15.29
C LEU A 83 16.10 -0.50 14.58
N LYS A 84 16.89 -1.36 13.92
CA LYS A 84 18.01 -0.90 13.06
C LYS A 84 17.54 0.05 11.96
N CYS A 85 16.42 -0.25 11.30
CA CYS A 85 15.83 0.62 10.28
C CYS A 85 15.44 2.00 10.84
N ILE A 86 14.76 2.03 12.00
CA ILE A 86 14.32 3.26 12.67
C ILE A 86 15.52 4.09 13.15
N ILE A 87 16.52 3.45 13.75
CA ILE A 87 17.73 4.12 14.23
C ILE A 87 18.54 4.68 13.04
N ASN A 88 18.64 3.96 11.92
CA ASN A 88 19.29 4.48 10.72
C ASN A 88 18.57 5.73 10.17
N TYR A 89 17.24 5.70 10.10
CA TYR A 89 16.46 6.88 9.71
C TYR A 89 16.78 8.09 10.59
N PHE A 90 16.66 7.95 11.92
CA PHE A 90 16.94 9.05 12.84
C PHE A 90 18.40 9.49 12.79
N ARG A 91 19.35 8.56 12.64
CA ARG A 91 20.76 8.90 12.42
C ARG A 91 20.91 9.79 11.20
N ARG A 92 20.27 9.46 10.06
CA ARG A 92 20.35 10.26 8.83
C ARG A 92 19.73 11.65 8.96
N ILE A 93 18.55 11.78 9.57
CA ILE A 93 17.85 13.08 9.66
C ILE A 93 18.33 13.95 10.83
N THR A 94 19.18 13.42 11.71
CA THR A 94 19.80 14.18 12.81
C THR A 94 21.32 14.27 12.71
N GLN A 95 21.90 13.76 11.62
CA GLN A 95 23.33 13.82 11.37
C GLN A 95 23.78 15.29 11.21
N GLN A 96 24.78 15.67 12.00
CA GLN A 96 25.47 16.95 11.85
C GLN A 96 26.55 16.79 10.78
N GLY A 97 26.61 17.72 9.82
CA GLY A 97 27.66 17.72 8.81
C GLY A 97 28.99 18.16 9.43
N PHE A 98 30.01 17.30 9.40
CA PHE A 98 31.40 17.71 9.64
C PHE A 98 31.98 18.17 8.31
N ASN A 99 31.70 19.41 7.90
CA ASN A 99 32.47 20.07 6.85
C ASN A 99 32.73 21.51 7.30
N SER A 100 34.01 21.76 7.63
CA SER A 100 34.70 23.05 7.78
C SER A 100 33.88 24.31 8.16
N ILE A 101 34.19 24.86 9.33
CA ILE A 101 34.03 26.28 9.74
C ILE A 101 32.62 26.73 10.18
N LEU A 102 31.54 25.97 9.92
CA LEU A 102 30.22 26.29 10.49
C LEU A 102 29.48 25.03 10.94
N PHE A 103 28.97 25.05 12.18
CA PHE A 103 28.05 24.03 12.70
C PHE A 103 26.73 24.11 11.90
N CYS A 104 26.60 23.34 10.82
CA CYS A 104 25.36 23.23 10.07
C CYS A 104 24.79 21.82 10.17
N CYS A 105 23.65 21.69 10.86
CA CYS A 105 22.78 20.53 10.74
C CYS A 105 22.28 20.46 9.29
N ILE A 106 22.53 19.36 8.58
CA ILE A 106 21.93 19.15 7.25
C ILE A 106 20.53 18.59 7.51
N GLU A 107 19.56 19.49 7.63
CA GLU A 107 18.16 19.10 7.85
C GLU A 107 17.55 18.58 6.55
N PRO A 108 16.65 17.58 6.62
CA PRO A 108 15.91 17.14 5.45
C PRO A 108 14.98 18.26 4.96
N SER A 109 15.13 18.63 3.68
CA SER A 109 14.41 19.74 3.06
C SER A 109 13.23 19.33 2.18
N GLY A 110 12.97 18.03 2.04
CA GLY A 110 11.90 17.54 1.19
C GLY A 110 10.50 17.67 1.79
N MET A 111 9.51 17.38 0.95
CA MET A 111 8.09 17.42 1.30
C MET A 111 7.43 16.05 1.17
N LEU A 112 6.39 15.85 1.96
CA LEU A 112 5.49 14.70 1.95
C LEU A 112 4.07 15.19 1.70
N THR A 113 3.27 14.40 1.00
CA THR A 113 1.84 14.66 0.81
C THR A 113 1.07 13.38 1.10
N PHE A 114 0.05 13.49 1.95
CA PHE A 114 -0.85 12.42 2.35
C PHE A 114 -2.25 12.78 1.87
N HIS A 115 -2.81 12.00 0.95
CA HIS A 115 -4.14 12.21 0.41
C HIS A 115 -5.03 11.05 0.81
N ARG A 116 -5.95 11.30 1.76
CA ARG A 116 -7.07 10.38 1.97
C ARG A 116 -8.04 10.62 0.84
N ARG A 117 -8.19 9.63 -0.03
CA ARG A 117 -9.11 9.70 -1.17
C ARG A 117 -10.35 8.88 -0.86
N CYS A 118 -11.51 9.43 -1.19
CA CYS A 118 -12.80 8.77 -0.98
C CYS A 118 -13.58 8.68 -2.29
N LEU A 119 -13.94 7.47 -2.70
CA LEU A 119 -14.77 7.27 -3.88
C LEU A 119 -16.23 7.59 -3.55
N ALA A 120 -16.68 8.79 -3.96
CA ALA A 120 -18.02 9.31 -3.69
C ALA A 120 -19.14 8.37 -4.16
N GLN A 121 -19.02 7.83 -5.37
CA GLN A 121 -19.95 6.86 -5.94
C GLN A 121 -19.22 5.62 -6.46
N PRO A 122 -19.72 4.40 -6.20
CA PRO A 122 -19.18 3.18 -6.79
C PRO A 122 -19.09 3.25 -8.31
N PHE A 123 -18.11 2.57 -8.88
CA PHE A 123 -17.99 2.47 -10.33
C PHE A 123 -19.00 1.45 -10.90
N GLU A 124 -19.63 1.78 -12.03
CA GLU A 124 -20.62 0.93 -12.69
C GLU A 124 -19.95 -0.14 -13.57
N TRP A 125 -19.43 -1.19 -12.91
CA TRP A 125 -18.61 -2.24 -13.55
C TRP A 125 -19.29 -2.95 -14.73
N ALA A 126 -20.55 -3.38 -14.58
CA ALA A 126 -21.25 -4.16 -15.60
C ALA A 126 -21.49 -3.42 -16.93
N ARG A 127 -21.39 -2.08 -16.92
CA ARG A 127 -21.59 -1.21 -18.10
C ARG A 127 -20.28 -0.70 -18.68
N ALA A 128 -19.13 -1.04 -18.08
CA ALA A 128 -17.83 -0.56 -18.51
C ALA A 128 -17.46 -1.12 -19.89
N LYS A 129 -17.23 -0.23 -20.86
CA LYS A 129 -16.85 -0.58 -22.23
C LYS A 129 -15.34 -0.52 -22.47
N SER A 130 -14.55 -0.15 -21.47
CA SER A 130 -13.10 -0.08 -21.59
C SER A 130 -12.52 -1.47 -21.88
N GLU A 131 -11.60 -1.51 -22.83
CA GLU A 131 -10.72 -2.67 -23.04
C GLU A 131 -9.75 -2.85 -21.87
N LEU A 132 -9.13 -4.02 -21.78
CA LEU A 132 -8.13 -4.31 -20.75
C LEU A 132 -6.82 -3.56 -21.06
N SER A 133 -6.29 -2.80 -20.08
CA SER A 133 -5.05 -2.03 -20.21
C SER A 133 -3.82 -2.91 -20.42
N ASN A 134 -2.66 -2.33 -20.78
CA ASN A 134 -1.43 -3.11 -20.92
C ASN A 134 -0.97 -3.61 -19.54
N VAL A 135 -0.57 -4.88 -19.50
CA VAL A 135 -0.11 -5.53 -18.28
C VAL A 135 1.22 -6.20 -18.57
N PHE A 136 2.26 -5.80 -17.86
CA PHE A 136 3.51 -6.55 -17.78
C PHE A 136 3.47 -7.42 -16.54
N VAL A 137 3.75 -8.72 -16.67
CA VAL A 137 3.77 -9.67 -15.55
C VAL A 137 5.18 -10.24 -15.42
N SER A 138 5.73 -10.23 -14.21
CA SER A 138 7.05 -10.76 -13.91
C SER A 138 7.03 -11.64 -12.67
N ALA A 139 7.71 -12.78 -12.74
CA ALA A 139 7.97 -13.62 -11.57
C ALA A 139 9.11 -13.07 -10.70
N SER A 140 10.00 -12.27 -11.27
CA SER A 140 11.11 -11.64 -10.56
C SER A 140 10.85 -10.15 -10.32
N GLY A 141 11.58 -9.59 -9.35
CA GLY A 141 11.46 -8.18 -8.99
C GLY A 141 10.48 -7.93 -7.84
N PHE A 142 10.46 -6.68 -7.42
CA PHE A 142 9.72 -6.13 -6.30
C PHE A 142 9.13 -4.78 -6.67
N ILE A 143 7.99 -4.46 -6.07
CA ILE A 143 7.26 -3.22 -6.31
C ILE A 143 8.15 -1.99 -6.07
N GLU A 144 8.92 -2.00 -4.98
CA GLU A 144 9.71 -0.85 -4.58
C GLU A 144 10.97 -0.62 -5.40
N ARG A 145 11.51 -1.65 -6.06
CA ARG A 145 12.80 -1.59 -6.77
C ARG A 145 12.62 -1.39 -8.28
N GLU A 146 11.75 -2.18 -8.90
CA GLU A 146 11.50 -2.09 -10.33
C GLU A 146 10.34 -1.12 -10.66
N GLY A 147 9.50 -0.78 -9.68
CA GLY A 147 8.38 0.15 -9.84
C GLY A 147 8.75 1.62 -9.67
N HIS A 148 9.99 2.03 -9.91
CA HIS A 148 10.39 3.45 -9.78
C HIS A 148 9.58 4.34 -10.74
N GLY A 149 9.07 5.46 -10.24
CA GLY A 149 8.21 6.38 -11.00
C GLY A 149 6.78 5.88 -11.28
N MET A 150 6.44 4.65 -10.85
CA MET A 150 5.09 4.08 -10.93
C MET A 150 4.32 4.39 -9.64
N LEU A 151 2.99 4.23 -9.67
CA LEU A 151 2.21 4.15 -8.44
C LEU A 151 2.45 2.80 -7.78
N GLN A 152 3.10 2.79 -6.61
CA GLN A 152 3.48 1.58 -5.89
C GLN A 152 2.39 1.17 -4.92
N VAL A 153 1.88 -0.06 -5.04
CA VAL A 153 0.82 -0.56 -4.16
C VAL A 153 1.41 -1.04 -2.83
N ASP A 154 0.86 -0.52 -1.74
CA ASP A 154 1.00 -1.05 -0.39
C ASP A 154 -0.19 -1.95 -0.06
N PHE A 155 0.08 -3.22 0.24
CA PHE A 155 -0.91 -4.25 0.57
C PHE A 155 -1.39 -4.08 2.01
N ALA A 156 -2.09 -2.98 2.21
CA ALA A 156 -2.30 -2.40 3.52
C ALA A 156 -3.26 -3.20 4.41
N ASN A 157 -3.15 -2.97 5.71
CA ASN A 157 -4.25 -3.13 6.63
C ASN A 157 -5.16 -1.88 6.56
N LYS A 158 -6.46 -2.03 6.86
CA LYS A 158 -7.37 -0.88 6.96
C LYS A 158 -6.90 0.15 8.00
N PHE A 159 -6.17 -0.28 9.02
CA PHE A 159 -5.35 0.58 9.86
C PHE A 159 -3.96 0.69 9.24
N VAL A 160 -3.73 1.73 8.44
CA VAL A 160 -2.51 1.93 7.65
C VAL A 160 -1.22 1.67 8.45
N GLY A 161 -0.27 0.99 7.82
CA GLY A 161 0.96 0.50 8.41
C GLY A 161 0.79 -0.76 9.26
N GLY A 162 -0.42 -1.31 9.38
CA GLY A 162 -0.69 -2.59 10.03
C GLY A 162 0.02 -2.78 11.36
N GLY A 163 0.82 -3.85 11.45
CA GLY A 163 1.63 -4.21 12.61
C GLY A 163 3.03 -3.61 12.63
N VAL A 164 3.29 -2.49 11.95
CA VAL A 164 4.64 -1.92 11.77
C VAL A 164 5.34 -1.63 13.10
N LEU A 165 4.61 -1.10 14.09
CA LEU A 165 5.12 -0.83 15.43
C LEU A 165 5.00 -2.03 16.38
N GLY A 166 4.67 -3.22 15.86
CA GLY A 166 4.55 -4.46 16.62
C GLY A 166 5.22 -5.63 15.89
N GLY A 167 4.57 -6.80 15.91
CA GLY A 167 5.11 -8.04 15.33
C GLY A 167 4.91 -8.22 13.82
N GLY A 168 4.06 -7.41 13.15
CA GLY A 168 3.80 -7.56 11.71
C GLY A 168 5.06 -7.29 10.89
N CYS A 169 5.39 -8.10 9.90
CA CYS A 169 6.64 -7.94 9.15
C CYS A 169 6.49 -8.46 7.72
N VAL A 170 5.37 -8.14 7.08
CA VAL A 170 5.08 -8.53 5.70
C VAL A 170 5.24 -7.31 4.79
N GLN A 171 4.65 -7.32 3.59
CA GLN A 171 4.90 -6.30 2.56
C GLN A 171 4.68 -4.85 3.07
N GLU A 172 3.55 -4.57 3.74
CA GLU A 172 3.24 -3.24 4.28
C GLU A 172 4.27 -2.79 5.32
N GLU A 173 4.54 -3.60 6.35
CA GLU A 173 5.46 -3.20 7.41
C GLU A 173 6.90 -3.09 6.91
N ILE A 174 7.31 -3.94 5.97
CA ILE A 174 8.63 -3.85 5.33
C ILE A 174 8.76 -2.53 4.56
N ARG A 175 7.73 -2.15 3.80
CA ARG A 175 7.72 -0.87 3.08
C ARG A 175 7.84 0.31 4.05
N PHE A 176 7.14 0.27 5.18
CA PHE A 176 7.23 1.31 6.21
C PHE A 176 8.58 1.31 6.94
N MET A 177 9.32 0.19 6.99
CA MET A 177 10.69 0.16 7.50
C MET A 177 11.71 0.68 6.48
N MET A 178 11.49 0.43 5.19
CA MET A 178 12.30 0.98 4.10
C MET A 178 12.16 2.50 4.04
N CYS A 179 10.94 3.01 4.20
CA CYS A 179 10.59 4.43 4.18
C CYS A 179 9.88 4.84 5.49
N PRO A 180 10.59 5.06 6.61
CA PRO A 180 9.98 5.34 7.93
C PRO A 180 9.06 6.55 8.00
N GLU A 181 9.18 7.49 7.07
CA GLU A 181 8.27 8.64 6.94
C GLU A 181 6.81 8.23 6.72
N LEU A 182 6.55 7.04 6.15
CA LEU A 182 5.19 6.50 5.98
C LEU A 182 4.50 6.27 7.33
N ILE A 183 5.25 5.98 8.41
CA ILE A 183 4.71 5.70 9.75
C ILE A 183 3.94 6.91 10.30
N VAL A 184 4.31 8.14 9.92
CA VAL A 184 3.65 9.34 10.44
C VAL A 184 2.17 9.41 10.03
N SER A 185 1.79 8.75 8.94
CA SER A 185 0.38 8.65 8.50
C SER A 185 -0.55 8.09 9.59
N ARG A 186 -0.03 7.21 10.46
CA ARG A 186 -0.74 6.60 11.59
C ARG A 186 -1.17 7.60 12.66
N LEU A 187 -0.51 8.76 12.71
CA LEU A 187 -0.84 9.81 13.66
C LEU A 187 -2.22 10.41 13.35
N PHE A 188 -2.54 10.61 12.08
CA PHE A 188 -3.69 11.41 11.63
C PHE A 188 -4.64 10.70 10.67
N THR A 189 -4.36 9.46 10.24
CA THR A 189 -5.23 8.72 9.33
C THR A 189 -6.16 7.79 10.09
N GLU A 190 -7.46 8.05 10.02
CA GLU A 190 -8.48 7.14 10.55
C GLU A 190 -8.52 5.83 9.75
N VAL A 191 -9.02 4.75 10.33
CA VAL A 191 -9.25 3.47 9.63
C VAL A 191 -9.91 3.68 8.26
N LEU A 192 -9.40 3.00 7.22
CA LEU A 192 -9.93 3.10 5.86
C LEU A 192 -11.24 2.32 5.73
N GLY A 193 -12.28 2.98 5.20
CA GLY A 193 -13.53 2.35 4.78
C GLY A 193 -13.42 1.68 3.42
N SER A 194 -14.47 0.97 3.00
CA SER A 194 -14.47 0.14 1.77
C SER A 194 -14.21 0.91 0.46
N ARG A 195 -14.34 2.24 0.48
CA ARG A 195 -14.21 3.12 -0.69
C ARG A 195 -13.08 4.15 -0.53
N GLU A 196 -12.20 3.94 0.44
CA GLU A 196 -11.17 4.90 0.80
C GLU A 196 -9.78 4.31 0.66
N VAL A 197 -8.81 5.15 0.31
CA VAL A 197 -7.39 4.78 0.27
C VAL A 197 -6.57 5.92 0.85
N LEU A 198 -5.32 5.65 1.17
CA LEU A 198 -4.35 6.69 1.46
C LEU A 198 -3.26 6.67 0.40
N VAL A 199 -3.12 7.77 -0.35
CA VAL A 199 -2.03 7.99 -1.28
C VAL A 199 -0.96 8.84 -0.61
N ILE A 200 0.29 8.40 -0.64
CA ILE A 200 1.43 9.07 -0.01
C ILE A 200 2.47 9.36 -1.10
N THR A 201 2.78 10.63 -1.30
CA THR A 201 3.79 11.10 -2.27
C THR A 201 4.96 11.73 -1.54
N GLY A 202 6.17 11.39 -1.95
CA GLY A 202 7.39 12.07 -1.48
C GLY A 202 8.23 11.31 -0.47
N ALA A 203 7.80 10.13 -0.03
CA ALA A 203 8.51 9.34 0.96
C ALA A 203 9.88 8.90 0.42
N GLU A 204 10.92 9.13 1.22
CA GLU A 204 12.29 8.71 0.90
C GLU A 204 12.57 7.31 1.46
N GLN A 205 13.31 6.51 0.70
CA GLN A 205 13.86 5.25 1.20
C GLN A 205 15.17 5.50 1.97
N PHE A 206 15.21 5.06 3.23
CA PHE A 206 16.39 5.19 4.08
C PHE A 206 17.12 3.86 4.28
N ASN A 207 16.41 2.74 4.11
CA ASN A 207 16.94 1.43 4.48
C ASN A 207 16.95 0.48 3.29
N SER A 208 18.06 -0.24 3.13
CA SER A 208 18.14 -1.44 2.31
C SER A 208 17.82 -2.64 3.19
N THR A 209 16.96 -3.52 2.72
CA THR A 209 16.46 -4.67 3.48
C THR A 209 16.46 -5.93 2.62
N SER A 210 16.31 -7.09 3.28
CA SER A 210 16.11 -8.37 2.61
C SER A 210 15.24 -9.30 3.45
N GLY A 211 14.80 -10.39 2.83
CA GLY A 211 13.99 -11.39 3.51
C GLY A 211 12.57 -10.88 3.78
N TYR A 212 11.77 -11.73 4.40
CA TYR A 212 10.34 -11.50 4.58
C TYR A 212 9.87 -12.17 5.86
N ALA A 213 8.87 -11.60 6.53
CA ALA A 213 8.37 -12.08 7.82
C ALA A 213 9.51 -12.29 8.84
N ASP A 214 9.65 -13.49 9.37
CA ASP A 214 10.65 -13.81 10.39
C ASP A 214 12.09 -13.84 9.85
N LYS A 215 12.27 -13.82 8.53
CA LYS A 215 13.58 -13.71 7.86
C LYS A 215 13.95 -12.28 7.48
N PHE A 216 13.13 -11.29 7.88
CA PHE A 216 13.42 -9.88 7.60
C PHE A 216 14.74 -9.45 8.23
N LEU A 217 15.59 -8.79 7.44
CA LEU A 217 16.90 -8.30 7.85
C LEU A 217 17.11 -6.88 7.34
N TRP A 218 17.59 -5.99 8.21
CA TRP A 218 18.18 -4.73 7.77
C TRP A 218 19.56 -5.02 7.19
N LYS A 219 19.85 -4.50 6.00
CA LYS A 219 21.13 -4.69 5.32
C LYS A 219 22.07 -3.53 5.58
N CYS A 220 21.67 -2.34 5.17
CA CYS A 220 22.48 -1.14 5.27
C CYS A 220 21.66 0.13 5.06
N ASP A 221 22.33 1.27 5.21
CA ASP A 221 21.84 2.56 4.78
C ASP A 221 21.57 2.57 3.26
N PHE A 222 20.49 3.25 2.85
CA PHE A 222 20.15 3.44 1.44
C PHE A 222 20.18 4.93 1.08
N LYS A 223 20.93 5.25 0.02
CA LYS A 223 20.99 6.60 -0.56
C LYS A 223 20.03 6.71 -1.73
N ASP A 224 18.82 7.11 -1.42
CA ASP A 224 17.75 7.29 -2.40
C ASP A 224 18.12 8.35 -3.46
N GLN A 225 18.30 7.88 -4.71
CA GLN A 225 18.62 8.70 -5.88
C GLN A 225 17.38 9.14 -6.68
N ILE A 226 16.17 8.80 -6.22
CA ILE A 226 14.93 9.22 -6.91
C ILE A 226 14.88 10.76 -6.94
N PRO A 227 14.57 11.36 -8.09
CA PRO A 227 14.49 12.81 -8.21
C PRO A 227 13.36 13.38 -7.33
N ARG A 228 13.38 14.70 -7.14
CA ARG A 228 12.28 15.42 -6.50
C ARG A 228 11.46 16.15 -7.56
N ASP A 229 10.16 16.26 -7.33
CA ASP A 229 9.28 17.10 -8.13
C ASP A 229 9.41 18.59 -7.76
N SER A 230 8.62 19.44 -8.42
CA SER A 230 8.61 20.88 -8.20
C SER A 230 8.15 21.30 -6.80
N TRP A 231 7.56 20.39 -6.01
CA TRP A 231 7.12 20.63 -4.64
C TRP A 231 8.14 20.08 -3.63
N GLY A 232 9.30 19.60 -4.08
CA GLY A 232 10.34 19.03 -3.22
C GLY A 232 10.03 17.62 -2.72
N ARG A 233 9.02 16.95 -3.27
CA ARG A 233 8.65 15.57 -2.92
C ARG A 233 9.49 14.61 -3.75
N LYS A 234 10.00 13.52 -3.16
CA LYS A 234 10.54 12.42 -3.98
C LYS A 234 9.50 11.95 -4.98
N CYS A 235 9.90 11.63 -6.21
CA CYS A 235 9.05 11.05 -7.26
C CYS A 235 8.70 9.58 -6.97
N THR A 236 8.24 9.32 -5.75
CA THR A 236 7.79 8.04 -5.21
C THR A 236 6.37 8.25 -4.71
N GLU A 237 5.43 7.51 -5.28
CA GLU A 237 4.02 7.52 -4.92
C GLU A 237 3.62 6.13 -4.43
N VAL A 238 3.03 6.06 -3.24
CA VAL A 238 2.57 4.81 -2.62
C VAL A 238 1.07 4.92 -2.37
N VAL A 239 0.31 3.87 -2.69
CA VAL A 239 -1.11 3.78 -2.30
C VAL A 239 -1.33 2.64 -1.31
N ALA A 240 -1.75 2.99 -0.10
CA ALA A 240 -2.22 2.05 0.89
C ALA A 240 -3.69 1.70 0.61
N MET A 241 -3.92 0.45 0.19
CA MET A 241 -5.26 -0.08 -0.04
C MET A 241 -5.41 -1.46 0.61
N ASP A 242 -6.43 -1.61 1.45
CA ASP A 242 -6.65 -2.82 2.22
C ASP A 242 -7.56 -3.81 1.49
N ALA A 243 -7.13 -5.07 1.37
CA ALA A 243 -7.96 -6.16 0.87
C ALA A 243 -8.89 -6.71 1.97
N LEU A 244 -9.96 -7.41 1.59
CA LEU A 244 -10.73 -8.20 2.56
C LEU A 244 -9.92 -9.42 2.99
N CYS A 245 -10.05 -9.80 4.27
CA CYS A 245 -9.53 -11.06 4.79
C CYS A 245 -10.65 -12.10 4.76
N PHE A 246 -10.46 -13.17 4.00
CA PHE A 246 -11.48 -14.20 3.80
C PHE A 246 -11.26 -15.37 4.74
N ALA A 247 -12.31 -15.75 5.48
CA ALA A 247 -12.28 -16.96 6.31
C ALA A 247 -12.51 -18.20 5.45
N THR A 248 -13.46 -18.11 4.53
CA THR A 248 -13.83 -19.18 3.61
C THR A 248 -13.41 -18.80 2.20
N PRO A 249 -12.63 -19.62 1.46
CA PRO A 249 -12.16 -19.29 0.13
C PRO A 249 -13.25 -18.94 -0.89
N GLY A 250 -14.48 -19.45 -0.73
CA GLY A 250 -15.60 -19.13 -1.64
C GLY A 250 -16.18 -17.71 -1.47
N GLU A 251 -16.03 -17.08 -0.30
CA GLU A 251 -16.66 -15.78 0.01
C GLU A 251 -16.15 -14.64 -0.88
N GLN A 252 -14.94 -14.77 -1.43
CA GLN A 252 -14.33 -13.75 -2.28
C GLN A 252 -14.96 -13.65 -3.67
N TYR A 253 -15.60 -14.73 -4.15
CA TYR A 253 -16.27 -14.76 -5.44
C TYR A 253 -17.67 -14.15 -5.40
N ARG A 254 -18.24 -13.93 -4.20
CA ARG A 254 -19.54 -13.27 -4.08
C ARG A 254 -19.51 -11.89 -4.75
N PRO A 255 -20.57 -11.49 -5.50
CA PRO A 255 -20.61 -10.21 -6.21
C PRO A 255 -20.33 -8.99 -5.33
N VAL A 256 -20.75 -9.03 -4.06
CA VAL A 256 -20.47 -7.97 -3.08
C VAL A 256 -18.97 -7.85 -2.75
N SER A 257 -18.28 -8.98 -2.61
CA SER A 257 -16.85 -9.05 -2.35
C SER A 257 -16.06 -8.58 -3.57
N ILE A 258 -16.39 -9.08 -4.77
CA ILE A 258 -15.77 -8.65 -6.03
C ILE A 258 -15.92 -7.14 -6.21
N ARG A 259 -17.14 -6.61 -6.05
CA ARG A 259 -17.41 -5.17 -6.21
C ARG A 259 -16.66 -4.33 -5.18
N ARG A 260 -16.55 -4.81 -3.94
CA ARG A 260 -15.78 -4.13 -2.89
C ARG A 260 -14.31 -4.01 -3.28
N GLU A 261 -13.69 -5.11 -3.68
CA GLU A 261 -12.26 -5.15 -4.04
C GLU A 261 -11.98 -4.34 -5.31
N LEU A 262 -12.85 -4.41 -6.31
CA LEU A 262 -12.78 -3.59 -7.52
C LEU A 262 -12.85 -2.09 -7.19
N ASN A 263 -13.82 -1.67 -6.37
CA ASN A 263 -13.95 -0.25 -5.98
C ASN A 263 -12.77 0.24 -5.14
N LYS A 264 -12.23 -0.61 -4.26
CA LYS A 264 -11.04 -0.31 -3.46
C LYS A 264 -9.82 -0.07 -4.36
N ALA A 265 -9.54 -1.00 -5.27
CA ALA A 265 -8.44 -0.89 -6.22
C ALA A 265 -8.63 0.31 -7.16
N TYR A 266 -9.85 0.51 -7.68
CA TYR A 266 -10.18 1.65 -8.53
C TYR A 266 -9.96 2.99 -7.83
N CYS A 267 -10.41 3.12 -6.57
CA CYS A 267 -10.15 4.30 -5.75
C CYS A 267 -8.65 4.55 -5.59
N GLY A 268 -7.84 3.50 -5.41
CA GLY A 268 -6.38 3.60 -5.39
C GLY A 268 -5.77 4.06 -6.70
N PHE A 269 -6.29 3.58 -7.83
CA PHE A 269 -5.65 3.73 -9.13
C PHE A 269 -6.09 4.98 -9.89
N MET A 270 -7.30 5.46 -9.65
CA MET A 270 -7.82 6.65 -10.33
C MET A 270 -6.92 7.87 -10.07
N CYS A 271 -6.77 8.70 -11.09
CA CYS A 271 -6.12 10.00 -10.99
C CYS A 271 -6.83 10.94 -11.97
N PRO A 272 -8.05 11.40 -11.62
CA PRO A 272 -8.86 12.21 -12.52
C PRO A 272 -8.19 13.56 -12.84
N GLU A 273 -7.25 14.01 -12.01
CA GLU A 273 -6.52 15.26 -12.16
C GLU A 273 -5.54 15.24 -13.34
N LEU A 274 -5.11 14.03 -13.77
CA LEU A 274 -4.15 13.86 -14.86
C LEU A 274 -4.81 13.29 -16.13
N PRO A 275 -4.44 13.78 -17.33
CA PRO A 275 -4.75 13.12 -18.59
C PRO A 275 -4.20 11.69 -18.61
N ARG A 276 -4.88 10.78 -19.32
CA ARG A 276 -4.45 9.36 -19.40
C ARG A 276 -3.00 9.18 -19.83
N THR A 277 -2.53 10.00 -20.77
CA THR A 277 -1.15 9.96 -21.31
C THR A 277 -0.07 10.35 -20.30
N GLN A 278 -0.45 10.94 -19.17
CA GLN A 278 0.47 11.37 -18.11
C GLN A 278 0.37 10.51 -16.85
N ARG A 279 -0.52 9.51 -16.83
CA ARG A 279 -0.65 8.60 -15.69
C ARG A 279 0.45 7.55 -15.77
N SER A 280 1.27 7.45 -14.74
CA SER A 280 2.27 6.39 -14.64
C SER A 280 1.60 5.01 -14.55
N ALA A 281 2.32 3.95 -14.88
CA ALA A 281 1.85 2.59 -14.62
C ALA A 281 1.69 2.35 -13.11
N ILE A 282 0.99 1.27 -12.76
CA ILE A 282 0.82 0.80 -11.38
C ILE A 282 1.76 -0.39 -11.15
N ALA A 283 2.61 -0.33 -10.14
CA ALA A 283 3.43 -1.45 -9.69
C ALA A 283 2.73 -2.18 -8.53
N THR A 284 2.32 -3.42 -8.75
CA THR A 284 1.57 -4.23 -7.78
C THR A 284 1.95 -5.71 -7.83
N GLY A 285 1.19 -6.56 -7.12
CA GLY A 285 1.34 -8.01 -7.15
C GLY A 285 0.16 -8.69 -6.44
N ASN A 286 0.47 -9.75 -5.68
CA ASN A 286 -0.49 -10.62 -4.98
C ASN A 286 -1.20 -9.95 -3.77
N TRP A 287 -1.90 -8.84 -4.03
CA TRP A 287 -2.63 -8.03 -3.05
C TRP A 287 -3.69 -8.85 -2.30
N GLY A 288 -3.54 -8.97 -0.99
CA GLY A 288 -4.47 -9.70 -0.12
C GLY A 288 -4.38 -11.24 -0.20
N CYS A 289 -3.40 -11.80 -0.90
CA CYS A 289 -3.33 -13.26 -1.12
C CYS A 289 -2.56 -14.04 -0.06
N GLY A 290 -1.71 -13.36 0.73
CA GLY A 290 -0.95 -13.99 1.82
C GLY A 290 -1.79 -14.15 3.09
N ALA A 291 -1.51 -13.35 4.10
CA ALA A 291 -2.21 -13.40 5.40
C ALA A 291 -3.74 -13.24 5.29
N PHE A 292 -4.24 -12.62 4.22
CA PHE A 292 -5.66 -12.35 4.00
C PHE A 292 -6.38 -13.40 3.14
N ARG A 293 -5.65 -14.43 2.68
CA ARG A 293 -6.18 -15.64 2.03
C ARG A 293 -7.01 -15.40 0.76
N GLY A 294 -6.77 -14.29 0.05
CA GLY A 294 -7.33 -14.07 -1.28
C GLY A 294 -6.72 -14.98 -2.34
N ASP A 295 -7.50 -15.31 -3.36
CA ASP A 295 -7.05 -16.04 -4.54
C ASP A 295 -6.23 -15.12 -5.47
N PRO A 296 -4.96 -15.48 -5.79
CA PRO A 296 -4.13 -14.70 -6.69
C PRO A 296 -4.71 -14.51 -8.10
N GLN A 297 -5.42 -15.50 -8.66
CA GLN A 297 -6.01 -15.37 -10.00
C GLN A 297 -7.10 -14.29 -10.00
N LEU A 298 -8.07 -14.40 -9.08
CA LEU A 298 -9.13 -13.42 -8.92
C LEU A 298 -8.58 -12.02 -8.62
N LYS A 299 -7.63 -11.90 -7.68
CA LYS A 299 -7.05 -10.62 -7.29
C LYS A 299 -6.24 -9.96 -8.42
N ALA A 300 -5.56 -10.73 -9.26
CA ALA A 300 -4.90 -10.21 -10.45
C ALA A 300 -5.92 -9.64 -11.43
N ILE A 301 -6.99 -10.38 -11.75
CA ILE A 301 -8.05 -9.93 -12.66
C ILE A 301 -8.74 -8.66 -12.13
N ILE A 302 -9.08 -8.61 -10.84
CA ILE A 302 -9.67 -7.43 -10.20
C ILE A 302 -8.77 -6.20 -10.37
N GLN A 303 -7.47 -6.34 -10.14
CA GLN A 303 -6.53 -5.23 -10.29
C GLN A 303 -6.39 -4.78 -11.74
N VAL A 304 -6.36 -5.71 -12.70
CA VAL A 304 -6.36 -5.39 -14.14
C VAL A 304 -7.61 -4.63 -14.54
N MET A 305 -8.80 -5.09 -14.12
CA MET A 305 -10.07 -4.41 -14.38
C MET A 305 -10.07 -2.99 -13.81
N ALA A 306 -9.62 -2.83 -12.56
CA ALA A 306 -9.55 -1.52 -11.91
C ALA A 306 -8.56 -0.58 -12.59
N ALA A 307 -7.37 -1.08 -12.99
CA ALA A 307 -6.37 -0.31 -13.72
C ALA A 307 -6.89 0.13 -15.10
N SER A 308 -7.57 -0.78 -15.81
CA SER A 308 -8.20 -0.53 -17.10
C SER A 308 -9.26 0.57 -17.00
N ALA A 309 -10.15 0.49 -16.01
CA ALA A 309 -11.15 1.52 -15.73
C ALA A 309 -10.51 2.87 -15.33
N ALA A 310 -9.38 2.82 -14.61
CA ALA A 310 -8.60 4.01 -14.24
C ALA A 310 -7.73 4.54 -15.40
N GLY A 311 -7.69 3.86 -16.56
CA GLY A 311 -6.87 4.25 -17.71
C GLY A 311 -5.38 4.23 -17.40
N ARG A 312 -4.90 3.16 -16.74
CA ARG A 312 -3.50 2.96 -16.38
C ARG A 312 -3.03 1.57 -16.78
N ASP A 313 -1.78 1.50 -17.22
CA ASP A 313 -1.08 0.23 -17.40
C ASP A 313 -0.67 -0.36 -16.04
N LEU A 314 -0.46 -1.67 -16.00
CA LEU A 314 -0.17 -2.44 -14.79
C LEU A 314 1.15 -3.20 -14.94
N VAL A 315 1.97 -3.18 -13.91
CA VAL A 315 3.17 -4.00 -13.74
C VAL A 315 2.91 -4.91 -12.53
N TYR A 316 2.80 -6.21 -12.79
CA TYR A 316 2.39 -7.21 -11.82
C TYR A 316 3.54 -8.15 -11.46
N PHE A 317 3.95 -8.14 -10.19
CA PHE A 317 4.98 -9.02 -9.65
C PHE A 317 4.35 -10.22 -8.93
N THR A 318 4.70 -11.44 -9.35
CA THR A 318 4.20 -12.68 -8.73
C THR A 318 5.13 -13.24 -7.65
N PHE A 319 6.25 -12.56 -7.36
CA PHE A 319 7.17 -12.84 -6.24
C PHE A 319 7.71 -14.28 -6.21
N GLY A 320 8.20 -14.75 -7.36
CA GLY A 320 8.82 -16.07 -7.55
C GLY A 320 7.85 -17.15 -8.03
N ASP A 321 6.55 -16.86 -8.09
CA ASP A 321 5.55 -17.78 -8.62
C ASP A 321 5.51 -17.72 -10.16
N TRP A 322 6.34 -18.57 -10.78
CA TRP A 322 6.45 -18.69 -12.24
C TRP A 322 5.19 -19.26 -12.89
N GLN A 323 4.46 -20.13 -12.18
CA GLN A 323 3.24 -20.73 -12.71
C GLN A 323 2.12 -19.69 -12.79
N LEU A 324 1.94 -18.89 -11.74
CA LEU A 324 1.02 -17.75 -11.77
C LEU A 324 1.43 -16.74 -12.84
N CYS A 325 2.72 -16.45 -12.98
CA CYS A 325 3.22 -15.52 -13.99
C CYS A 325 2.82 -15.96 -15.40
N GLN A 326 3.14 -17.20 -15.79
CA GLN A 326 2.82 -17.72 -17.11
C GLN A 326 1.31 -17.84 -17.35
N SER A 327 0.56 -18.37 -16.38
CA SER A 327 -0.89 -18.53 -16.52
C SER A 327 -1.62 -17.18 -16.62
N LEU A 328 -1.19 -16.16 -15.86
CA LEU A 328 -1.75 -14.81 -15.95
C LEU A 328 -1.42 -14.15 -17.29
N GLN A 329 -0.19 -14.28 -17.79
CA GLN A 329 0.19 -13.76 -19.11
C GLN A 329 -0.69 -14.37 -20.22
N SER A 330 -0.83 -15.70 -20.23
CA SER A 330 -1.66 -16.42 -21.20
C SER A 330 -3.14 -16.02 -21.10
N MET A 331 -3.67 -15.91 -19.88
CA MET A 331 -5.06 -15.50 -19.66
C MET A 331 -5.32 -14.08 -20.16
N LEU A 332 -4.43 -13.13 -19.84
CA LEU A 332 -4.58 -11.74 -20.28
C LEU A 332 -4.44 -11.60 -21.80
N HIS A 333 -3.53 -12.35 -22.42
CA HIS A 333 -3.43 -12.42 -23.87
C HIS A 333 -4.73 -12.94 -24.50
N PHE A 334 -5.28 -14.03 -23.97
CA PHE A 334 -6.53 -14.63 -24.43
C PHE A 334 -7.73 -13.69 -24.28
N LEU A 335 -7.92 -13.05 -23.12
CA LEU A 335 -9.03 -12.11 -22.91
C LEU A 335 -8.95 -10.92 -23.87
N ARG A 336 -7.75 -10.41 -24.16
CA ARG A 336 -7.55 -9.32 -25.13
C ARG A 336 -7.80 -9.75 -26.56
N SER A 337 -7.32 -10.92 -26.98
CA SER A 337 -7.54 -11.42 -28.35
C SER A 337 -9.02 -11.67 -28.65
N ARG A 338 -9.81 -11.94 -27.61
CA ARG A 338 -11.27 -12.06 -27.68
C ARG A 338 -12.02 -10.73 -27.56
N GLY A 339 -11.33 -9.60 -27.37
CA GLY A 339 -11.96 -8.29 -27.21
C GLY A 339 -12.82 -8.16 -25.95
N ILE A 340 -12.52 -8.92 -24.89
CA ILE A 340 -13.30 -8.88 -23.64
C ILE A 340 -13.12 -7.51 -22.97
N THR A 341 -14.23 -6.81 -22.76
CA THR A 341 -14.26 -5.53 -22.04
C THR A 341 -14.26 -5.75 -20.53
N VAL A 342 -13.93 -4.69 -19.76
CA VAL A 342 -14.04 -4.71 -18.28
C VAL A 342 -15.46 -5.11 -17.83
N GLY A 343 -16.51 -4.61 -18.48
CA GLY A 343 -17.88 -4.96 -18.14
C GLY A 343 -18.26 -6.38 -18.52
N GLY A 344 -17.73 -6.90 -19.63
CA GLY A 344 -17.86 -8.32 -20.00
C GLY A 344 -17.20 -9.22 -18.96
N LEU A 345 -15.96 -8.91 -18.56
CA LEU A 345 -15.23 -9.67 -17.56
C LEU A 345 -15.92 -9.63 -16.19
N TYR A 346 -16.47 -8.48 -15.78
CA TYR A 346 -17.24 -8.38 -14.54
C TYR A 346 -18.44 -9.34 -14.51
N LYS A 347 -19.18 -9.46 -15.62
CA LYS A 347 -20.33 -10.38 -15.72
C LYS A 347 -19.89 -11.84 -15.59
N LEU A 348 -18.81 -12.23 -16.28
CA LEU A 348 -18.23 -13.58 -16.16
C LEU A 348 -17.82 -13.90 -14.71
N LEU A 349 -17.24 -12.94 -13.98
CA LEU A 349 -16.90 -13.16 -12.58
C LEU A 349 -18.14 -13.33 -11.68
N VAL A 350 -19.23 -12.63 -11.97
CA VAL A 350 -20.51 -12.75 -11.24
C VAL A 350 -21.20 -14.08 -11.57
N GLU A 351 -21.13 -14.52 -12.82
CA GLU A 351 -21.64 -15.82 -13.28
C GLU A 351 -20.86 -16.98 -12.65
N TYR A 352 -19.53 -16.87 -12.56
CA TYR A 352 -18.69 -17.87 -11.89
C TYR A 352 -19.15 -18.15 -10.45
N ASP A 353 -19.53 -17.12 -9.67
CA ASP A 353 -20.10 -17.29 -8.31
C ASP A 353 -21.43 -18.04 -8.31
N SER A 354 -22.29 -17.79 -9.30
CA SER A 354 -23.58 -18.46 -9.42
C SER A 354 -23.40 -19.95 -9.74
N ASP A 355 -22.42 -20.28 -10.58
CA ASP A 355 -22.00 -21.66 -10.84
C ASP A 355 -21.35 -22.32 -9.61
N GLN A 356 -20.77 -21.55 -8.67
CA GLN A 356 -20.26 -22.08 -7.39
C GLN A 356 -21.38 -22.55 -6.43
N MET A 357 -22.66 -22.22 -6.67
CA MET A 357 -23.79 -22.51 -5.77
C MET A 357 -24.60 -23.77 -6.15
N LEU A 358 -24.25 -24.47 -7.23
CA LEU A 358 -24.96 -25.69 -7.67
C LEU A 358 -24.57 -26.91 -6.82
N PRO A 359 -25.53 -27.78 -6.43
CA PRO A 359 -25.22 -28.96 -5.64
C PRO A 359 -24.62 -30.11 -6.49
N ALA A 360 -23.57 -30.71 -5.92
CA ALA A 360 -22.94 -32.00 -6.23
C ALA A 360 -21.87 -32.10 -7.35
N GLY A 361 -20.63 -32.34 -6.91
CA GLY A 361 -19.88 -33.52 -7.36
C GLY A 361 -18.76 -33.35 -8.40
N LYS A 362 -18.61 -32.20 -9.06
CA LYS A 362 -17.45 -31.96 -9.94
C LYS A 362 -16.34 -31.18 -9.21
N PRO A 363 -15.06 -31.55 -9.37
CA PRO A 363 -13.96 -30.77 -8.84
C PRO A 363 -14.04 -29.34 -9.39
N LYS A 364 -13.85 -28.37 -8.49
CA LYS A 364 -13.96 -26.93 -8.75
C LYS A 364 -12.94 -26.55 -9.82
N GLY A 365 -13.41 -26.10 -10.99
CA GLY A 365 -12.51 -25.51 -11.99
C GLY A 365 -11.91 -24.23 -11.44
N GLN A 366 -10.60 -24.03 -11.62
CA GLN A 366 -9.97 -22.75 -11.27
C GLN A 366 -10.58 -21.62 -12.09
N LEU A 367 -10.53 -20.38 -11.60
CA LEU A 367 -11.11 -19.22 -12.28
C LEU A 367 -10.64 -19.13 -13.74
N PHE A 368 -9.34 -19.34 -13.98
CA PHE A 368 -8.80 -19.27 -15.34
C PHE A 368 -9.33 -20.37 -16.26
N GLU A 369 -9.54 -21.59 -15.76
CA GLU A 369 -10.12 -22.68 -16.54
C GLU A 369 -11.55 -22.34 -16.98
N TYR A 370 -12.35 -21.78 -16.06
CA TYR A 370 -13.70 -21.30 -16.35
C TYR A 370 -13.71 -20.18 -17.41
N LEU A 371 -12.79 -19.22 -17.31
CA LEU A 371 -12.70 -18.12 -18.28
C LEU A 371 -12.31 -18.63 -19.67
N TYR A 372 -11.37 -19.59 -19.76
CA TYR A 372 -11.03 -20.23 -21.03
C TYR A 372 -12.22 -20.97 -21.64
N SER A 373 -12.94 -21.78 -20.86
CA SER A 373 -14.08 -22.55 -21.40
C SER A 373 -15.20 -21.64 -21.89
N THR A 374 -15.52 -20.60 -21.11
CA THR A 374 -16.67 -19.74 -21.37
C THR A 374 -16.43 -18.77 -22.52
N CYS A 375 -15.20 -18.26 -22.70
CA CYS A 375 -14.88 -17.31 -23.77
C CYS A 375 -14.32 -17.99 -25.05
N SER A 376 -14.14 -19.31 -25.05
CA SER A 376 -13.77 -20.07 -26.25
C SER A 376 -14.99 -20.52 -27.06
N SER A 377 -16.13 -20.59 -26.38
CA SER A 377 -17.46 -20.82 -26.95
C SER A 377 -17.97 -19.54 -27.61
#